data_AF-A0A6I6MYP4-F1
#
_entry.id   AF-A0A6I6MYP4-F1
#
_cell.length_a   1.000
_cell.length_b   1.000
_cell.length_c   1.000
_cell.angle_alpha   90.00
_cell.angle_beta   90.00
_cell.angle_gamma   90.00
#
_symmetry.space_group_name_H-M   'P 1'
#
loop_
_entity.id
_entity.type
_entity.pdbx_description
1 polymer ?
#
loop_
_entity_poly.entity_id
_entity_poly.type
_entity_poly.pdbx_seq_one_letter_code
_entity_poly.pdbx_strand_id
1 'polypeptide(L)' 'MTNLKVHSPAPADLEGDLAALRVDCARMAPHWAVPPHAAPRPVPPSLIHGVSVPARSARLLDAMSDYGD' A
#
# COMPACT_ATOMS: atom_id res chain seq x y z
N MET A 1 5.13 15.49 -23.70
CA MET A 1 5.19 14.54 -22.58
C MET A 1 6.62 14.47 -22.08
N THR A 2 6.94 15.20 -21.01
CA THR A 2 8.28 15.16 -20.40
C THR A 2 8.34 13.97 -19.44
N ASN A 3 9.27 13.04 -19.70
CA ASN A 3 9.52 11.91 -18.80
C ASN A 3 10.16 12.43 -17.51
N LEU A 4 9.55 12.15 -16.36
CA LEU A 4 10.14 12.46 -15.06
C LEU A 4 11.33 11.51 -14.84
N LYS A 5 12.56 12.02 -14.94
CA LYS A 5 13.77 11.27 -14.61
C LYS A 5 13.81 11.11 -13.09
N VAL A 6 13.35 9.97 -12.58
CA VAL A 6 13.49 9.62 -11.15
C VAL A 6 14.96 9.34 -10.89
N HIS A 7 15.64 10.28 -10.24
CA HIS A 7 16.92 10.02 -9.60
C HIS A 7 16.64 9.34 -8.27
N SER A 8 16.70 8.01 -8.23
CA SER A 8 16.73 7.26 -6.98
C SER A 8 18.11 7.46 -6.33
N PRO A 9 18.21 8.07 -5.14
CA PRO A 9 19.47 8.14 -4.43
C PRO A 9 19.78 6.76 -3.83
N ALA A 10 20.84 6.14 -4.38
CA ALA A 10 21.47 4.88 -3.97
C ALA A 10 20.59 3.60 -4.05
N PRO A 11 21.18 2.44 -4.41
CA PRO A 11 20.51 1.18 -4.15
C PRO A 11 20.37 1.07 -2.63
N ALA A 12 19.13 0.97 -2.13
CA ALA A 12 18.94 0.41 -0.80
C ALA A 12 19.69 -0.91 -0.78
N ASP A 13 20.54 -1.14 0.22
CA ASP A 13 21.10 -2.46 0.44
C ASP A 13 19.92 -3.41 0.68
N LEU A 14 19.50 -4.12 -0.38
CA LEU A 14 18.35 -5.02 -0.35
C LEU A 14 18.62 -6.25 0.52
N GLU A 15 19.88 -6.44 0.95
CA GLU A 15 20.36 -7.47 1.87
C GLU A 15 20.27 -7.03 3.35
N GLY A 16 19.57 -5.94 3.65
CA GLY A 16 19.27 -5.54 5.02
C GLY A 16 18.20 -6.43 5.68
N ASP A 17 18.44 -6.88 6.91
CA ASP A 17 17.45 -7.61 7.71
C ASP A 17 16.18 -6.75 8.00
N LEU A 18 15.06 -7.39 8.33
CA LEU A 18 13.77 -6.74 8.62
C LEU A 18 13.87 -5.64 9.68
N ALA A 19 14.82 -5.75 10.62
CA ALA A 19 15.09 -4.71 11.59
C ALA A 19 15.56 -3.40 10.93
N ALA A 20 16.45 -3.48 9.93
CA ALA A 20 16.93 -2.32 9.18
C ALA A 20 15.79 -1.69 8.36
N LEU A 21 14.97 -2.51 7.70
CA LEU A 21 13.82 -2.04 6.93
C LEU A 21 12.83 -1.25 7.80
N ARG A 22 12.55 -1.71 9.03
CA ARG A 22 11.68 -0.99 9.96
C ARG A 22 12.22 0.39 10.32
N VAL A 23 13.54 0.51 10.49
CA VAL A 23 14.20 1.81 10.77
C VAL A 23 14.10 2.73 9.56
N ASP A 24 14.26 2.22 8.36
CA ASP A 24 14.12 3.02 7.13
C ASP A 24 12.67 3.49 6.92
N CYS A 25 11.68 2.63 7.17
CA CYS A 25 10.27 3.04 7.18
C CYS A 25 10.01 4.16 8.21
N ALA A 26 10.55 4.05 9.42
CA ALA A 26 10.41 5.08 10.45
C ALA A 26 11.07 6.41 10.03
N ARG A 27 12.21 6.37 9.34
CA ARG A 27 12.88 7.56 8.79
C ARG A 27 12.05 8.22 7.69
N MET A 28 11.31 7.44 6.91
CA MET A 28 10.46 7.95 5.83
C MET A 28 9.08 8.42 6.29
N ALA A 29 8.53 7.86 7.37
CA ALA A 29 7.19 8.20 7.85
C ALA A 29 6.90 9.70 8.02
N PRO A 30 7.82 10.55 8.54
CA PRO A 30 7.57 11.99 8.67
C PRO A 30 7.39 12.74 7.35
N HIS A 31 7.86 12.18 6.23
CA HIS A 31 7.72 12.80 4.91
C HIS A 31 6.36 12.53 4.27
N TRP A 32 5.55 11.65 4.86
CA TRP A 32 4.21 11.34 4.37
C TRP A 32 3.19 12.14 5.16
N ALA A 33 2.60 13.14 4.51
CA ALA A 33 1.49 13.88 5.10
C ALA A 33 0.29 12.94 5.26
N VAL A 34 -0.06 12.62 6.51
CA VAL A 34 -1.31 11.92 6.83
C VAL A 34 -2.38 13.00 7.02
N PRO A 35 -3.40 13.07 6.16
CA PRO A 35 -4.53 13.96 6.39
C PRO A 35 -5.16 13.63 7.75
N PRO A 36 -5.63 14.62 8.52
CA PRO A 36 -6.30 14.36 9.78
C PRO A 36 -7.44 13.36 9.56
N HIS A 37 -7.38 12.23 10.26
CA HIS A 37 -8.39 11.20 10.13
C HIS A 37 -9.66 11.70 10.81
N ALA A 38 -10.69 11.98 10.01
CA ALA A 38 -12.01 12.27 10.56
C ALA A 38 -12.59 11.00 11.19
N ALA A 39 -13.26 11.13 12.33
CA ALA A 39 -14.00 10.02 12.90
C ALA A 39 -14.98 9.45 11.84
N PRO A 40 -15.00 8.13 11.62
CA PRO A 40 -15.90 7.53 10.63
C PRO A 40 -17.34 7.86 11.01
N ARG A 41 -18.08 8.45 10.08
CA ARG A 41 -19.51 8.72 10.25
C ARG A 41 -20.31 7.56 9.67
N PRO A 42 -21.38 7.10 10.33
CA PRO A 42 -22.30 6.15 9.74
C PRO A 42 -22.76 6.64 8.37
N VAL A 43 -22.63 5.79 7.35
CA VAL A 43 -23.15 6.06 6.01
C VAL A 43 -24.43 5.26 5.80
N PRO A 44 -25.45 5.82 5.13
CA PRO A 44 -26.62 5.04 4.75
C PRO A 44 -26.21 3.87 3.87
N PRO A 45 -26.84 2.69 4.01
CA PRO A 45 -26.51 1.49 3.22
C PRO A 45 -26.53 1.72 1.71
N SER A 46 -27.35 2.66 1.22
CA SER A 46 -27.42 3.04 -0.19
C SER A 46 -26.12 3.64 -0.76
N LEU A 47 -25.22 4.12 0.10
CA LEU A 47 -23.89 4.63 -0.27
C LEU A 47 -22.78 3.59 -0.14
N ILE A 48 -23.08 2.41 0.42
CA ILE A 48 -22.15 1.30 0.45
C ILE A 48 -22.25 0.61 -0.91
N HIS A 49 -21.49 1.11 -1.88
CA HIS A 49 -21.32 0.44 -3.15
C HIS A 49 -20.33 -0.71 -2.94
N GLY A 50 -20.80 -1.95 -3.13
CA GLY A 50 -19.93 -3.12 -3.12
C GLY A 50 -18.90 -3.04 -4.25
N VAL A 51 -17.73 -3.60 -4.00
CA VAL A 51 -16.73 -3.83 -5.05
C VAL A 51 -17.00 -5.21 -5.65
N SER A 52 -17.27 -5.27 -6.96
CA SER A 52 -17.35 -6.54 -7.68
C SER A 52 -15.99 -6.85 -8.30
N VAL A 53 -15.36 -7.93 -7.85
CA VAL A 53 -14.09 -8.39 -8.39
C VAL A 53 -14.36 -9.50 -9.40
N PRO A 54 -13.88 -9.37 -10.66
CA PRO A 54 -14.03 -10.43 -11.65
C PRO A 54 -13.37 -11.73 -11.20
N ALA A 55 -14.02 -12.87 -11.45
CA ALA A 55 -13.53 -14.19 -11.03
C ALA A 55 -12.10 -14.51 -11.52
N ARG A 56 -11.71 -14.01 -12.70
CA ARG A 56 -10.34 -14.17 -13.21
C ARG A 56 -9.30 -13.50 -12.31
N SER A 57 -9.60 -12.31 -11.80
CA SER A 57 -8.71 -11.57 -10.90
C SER A 57 -8.64 -12.24 -9.53
N ALA A 58 -9.77 -12.72 -9.01
CA ALA A 58 -9.82 -13.44 -7.74
C ALA A 58 -8.95 -14.72 -7.77
N ARG A 59 -8.99 -15.48 -8.88
CA ARG A 59 -8.16 -16.69 -9.06
C ARG A 59 -6.65 -16.43 -9.09
N LEU A 60 -6.21 -15.22 -9.43
CA LEU A 60 -4.79 -14.87 -9.34
C LEU A 60 -4.32 -14.78 -7.88
N LEU A 61 -5.22 -14.36 -6.98
CA LEU A 61 -4.95 -14.29 -5.54
C LEU A 61 -5.04 -15.68 -4.88
N ASP A 62 -5.94 -16.54 -5.36
CA ASP A 62 -6.10 -17.92 -4.87
C ASP A 62 -4.82 -18.76 -5.02
N ALA A 63 -4.00 -18.44 -6.02
CA ALA A 63 -2.69 -19.06 -6.22
C ALA A 63 -1.57 -18.48 -5.32
N MET A 64 -1.86 -17.44 -4.53
CA MET A 64 -0.91 -16.81 -3.61
C MET A 64 -1.31 -17.12 -2.17
N SER A 65 -0.84 -18.27 -1.65
CA SER A 65 -1.17 -18.76 -0.31
C SER A 65 -0.86 -17.78 0.83
N ASP A 66 0.06 -16.84 0.64
CA ASP A 66 0.46 -15.87 1.66
C ASP A 66 -0.63 -14.84 2.01
N TYR A 67 -1.73 -14.78 1.24
CA TYR A 67 -2.76 -13.74 1.37
C TYR A 67 -4.18 -14.29 1.57
N GLY A 68 -4.35 -15.61 1.74
CA GLY A 68 -5.64 -16.30 1.68
C GLY A 68 -6.30 -16.72 3.00
N ASP A 69 -5.67 -16.45 4.16
CA ASP A 69 -6.20 -16.75 5.51
C ASP A 69 -6.33 -15.47 6.36
#